data_AF-A0AAV0PGH4-F1
#
_entry.id   AF-A0AAV0PGH4-F1
#
_cell.length_a   1.000
_cell.length_b   1.000
_cell.length_c   1.000
_cell.angle_alpha   90.00
_cell.angle_beta   90.00
_cell.angle_gamma   90.00
#
_symmetry.space_group_name_H-M   'P 1'
#
loop_
_entity.id
_entity.type
_entity.pdbx_description
1 polymer ?
#
loop_
_entity_poly.entity_id
_entity_poly.type
_entity_poly.pdbx_seq_one_letter_code
_entity_poly.pdbx_strand_id
1 'polypeptide(L)'
;MDPEFLASGELTPKSDLYSFGIILLCLLTGRSPLGLTKEVQDALNKGNLKSLLDPLAGDWPFVQAEQLARLALRCCELNRENRPDLASEVWRVLEPLKASCGGPSSFRAGSEEPCQPPLYFICPIFLVNEI
;
A
#
# COMPACT_ATOMS: atom_id res chain seq x y z
N MET A 1 -3.35 12.16 -1.57
CA MET A 1 -4.54 12.41 -0.71
C MET A 1 -5.77 12.02 -1.52
N ASP A 2 -6.76 11.42 -0.88
CA ASP A 2 -8.03 11.06 -1.53
C ASP A 2 -8.73 12.32 -2.08
N PRO A 3 -9.00 12.41 -3.39
CA PRO A 3 -9.65 13.56 -3.99
C PRO A 3 -11.05 13.81 -3.44
N GLU A 4 -11.80 12.77 -3.07
CA GLU A 4 -13.13 12.96 -2.50
C GLU A 4 -13.09 13.45 -1.06
N PHE A 5 -12.14 13.00 -0.25
CA PHE A 5 -11.90 13.58 1.07
C PHE A 5 -11.58 15.08 0.95
N LEU A 6 -10.74 15.46 -0.01
CA LEU A 6 -10.42 16.87 -0.24
C LEU A 6 -11.64 17.69 -0.70
N ALA A 7 -12.55 17.08 -1.45
CA ALA A 7 -13.75 17.75 -1.98
C ALA A 7 -14.87 17.85 -0.94
N SER A 8 -15.14 16.78 -0.19
CA SER A 8 -16.27 16.72 0.76
C SER A 8 -15.89 17.08 2.20
N GLY A 9 -14.61 16.95 2.56
CA GLY A 9 -14.13 17.05 3.95
C GLY A 9 -14.47 15.83 4.81
N GLU A 10 -15.14 14.82 4.25
CA GLU A 10 -15.55 13.63 4.99
C GLU A 10 -14.46 12.55 4.94
N LEU A 11 -13.87 12.27 6.10
CA LEU A 11 -12.92 11.19 6.25
C LEU A 11 -13.66 9.87 6.49
N THR A 12 -13.33 8.87 5.68
CA THR A 12 -13.93 7.53 5.77
C THR A 12 -12.86 6.45 5.60
N PRO A 13 -13.12 5.19 5.97
CA PRO A 13 -12.21 4.07 5.65
C PRO A 13 -11.90 3.94 4.15
N LYS A 14 -12.80 4.43 3.28
CA LYS A 14 -12.60 4.46 1.82
C LYS A 14 -11.51 5.45 1.40
N SER A 15 -11.25 6.49 2.20
CA SER A 15 -10.16 7.44 1.99
C SER A 15 -8.80 6.84 2.31
N ASP A 16 -8.73 6.01 3.35
CA ASP A 16 -7.54 5.22 3.66
C ASP A 16 -7.27 4.18 2.56
N LEU A 17 -8.32 3.55 2.03
CA LEU A 17 -8.22 2.64 0.90
C LEU A 17 -7.66 3.29 -0.37
N TYR A 18 -8.06 4.52 -0.68
CA TYR A 18 -7.47 5.26 -1.79
C TYR A 18 -5.96 5.44 -1.60
N SER A 19 -5.56 5.90 -0.41
CA SER A 19 -4.15 6.10 -0.08
C SER A 19 -3.36 4.78 -0.10
N PHE A 20 -3.97 3.69 0.38
CA PHE A 20 -3.42 2.33 0.28
C PHE A 20 -3.20 1.91 -1.17
N GLY A 21 -4.18 2.14 -2.06
CA GLY A 21 -4.04 1.88 -3.49
C GLY A 21 -2.86 2.61 -4.10
N ILE A 22 -2.71 3.91 -3.79
CA ILE A 22 -1.57 4.72 -4.27
C ILE A 22 -0.24 4.14 -3.76
N ILE A 23 -0.16 3.75 -2.49
CA ILE A 23 1.04 3.13 -1.91
C ILE A 23 1.38 1.83 -2.64
N LEU A 24 0.40 0.97 -2.94
CA LEU A 24 0.64 -0.25 -3.69
C LEU A 24 1.20 0.03 -5.09
N LEU A 25 0.68 1.04 -5.80
CA LEU A 25 1.21 1.45 -7.10
C LEU A 25 2.65 1.98 -6.99
N CYS A 26 2.94 2.78 -5.97
CA CYS A 26 4.30 3.27 -5.71
C CYS A 26 5.26 2.12 -5.41
N LEU A 27 4.85 1.12 -4.62
CA LEU A 27 5.67 -0.06 -4.31
C LEU A 27 5.93 -0.94 -5.53
N LEU A 28 4.93 -1.13 -6.39
CA LEU A 28 5.08 -1.91 -7.62
C LEU A 28 6.04 -1.27 -8.62
N THR A 29 6.08 0.06 -8.66
CA THR A 29 6.77 0.81 -9.72
C THR A 29 8.06 1.50 -9.26
N GLY A 30 8.24 1.71 -7.96
CA GLY A 30 9.33 2.51 -7.40
C GLY A 30 9.21 4.01 -7.72
N ARG A 31 8.02 4.50 -8.10
CA ARG A 31 7.82 5.86 -8.62
C ARG A 31 6.96 6.75 -7.70
N SER A 32 7.09 8.05 -7.92
CA SER A 32 6.24 9.08 -7.30
C SER A 32 4.76 8.88 -7.66
N PRO A 33 3.82 9.15 -6.73
CA PRO A 33 2.39 8.91 -6.95
C PRO A 33 1.74 9.83 -8.01
N LEU A 34 2.40 10.92 -8.40
CA LEU A 34 1.85 11.89 -9.35
C LEU A 34 1.63 11.27 -10.74
N GLY A 35 0.37 11.18 -11.17
CA GLY A 35 0.00 10.63 -12.48
C GLY A 35 0.07 9.10 -12.57
N LEU A 36 0.48 8.42 -11.50
CA LEU A 36 0.82 7.00 -11.51
C LEU A 36 -0.39 6.10 -11.82
N THR A 37 -1.57 6.42 -11.29
CA THR A 37 -2.81 5.67 -11.53
C THR A 37 -3.12 5.58 -13.03
N LYS A 38 -2.98 6.69 -13.76
CA LYS A 38 -3.22 6.73 -15.21
C LYS A 38 -2.16 5.93 -15.98
N GLU A 39 -0.89 6.12 -15.62
CA GLU A 39 0.22 5.42 -16.29
C GLU A 39 0.08 3.89 -16.16
N VAL A 40 -0.22 3.41 -14.94
CA VAL A 40 -0.41 1.96 -14.69
C VAL A 40 -1.67 1.44 -15.38
N GLN A 41 -2.77 2.19 -15.38
CA GLN A 41 -3.99 1.81 -16.10
C GLN A 41 -3.73 1.67 -17.61
N ASP A 42 -3.03 2.63 -18.22
CA ASP A 42 -2.68 2.60 -19.64
C ASP A 42 -1.74 1.42 -19.95
N ALA A 43 -0.77 1.15 -19.08
CA ALA A 43 0.14 0.02 -19.25
C ALA A 43 -0.59 -1.33 -19.15
N LEU A 44 -1.52 -1.50 -18.22
CA LEU A 44 -2.36 -2.70 -18.14
C LEU A 44 -3.21 -2.89 -19.40
N ASN A 45 -3.85 -1.82 -19.88
CA ASN A 45 -4.67 -1.87 -21.10
C ASN A 45 -3.85 -2.25 -22.34
N LYS A 46 -2.57 -1.86 -22.38
CA LYS A 46 -1.62 -2.18 -23.47
C LYS A 46 -0.85 -3.49 -23.24
N GLY A 47 -1.08 -4.20 -22.14
CA GLY A 47 -0.31 -5.41 -21.78
C GLY A 47 1.17 -5.13 -21.48
N ASN A 48 1.53 -3.90 -21.11
CA ASN A 48 2.90 -3.43 -20.92
C ASN A 48 3.24 -3.13 -19.44
N LEU A 49 2.50 -3.70 -18.48
CA LEU A 49 2.75 -3.49 -17.05
C LEU A 49 4.19 -3.83 -16.66
N LYS A 50 4.78 -4.87 -17.25
CA LYS A 50 6.13 -5.34 -16.95
C LYS A 50 7.20 -4.24 -17.08
N SER A 51 7.01 -3.29 -18.00
CA SER A 51 7.95 -2.17 -18.19
C SER A 51 7.88 -1.10 -17.10
N LEU A 52 6.79 -1.05 -16.32
CA LEU A 52 6.61 -0.12 -15.21
C LEU A 52 7.05 -0.69 -13.87
N LEU A 53 7.16 -2.01 -13.75
CA LEU A 53 7.56 -2.64 -12.50
C LEU A 53 8.98 -2.22 -12.11
N ASP A 54 9.20 -2.00 -10.82
CA ASP A 54 10.48 -1.54 -10.31
C ASP A 54 11.58 -2.57 -10.59
N PRO A 55 12.58 -2.27 -11.44
CA PRO A 55 13.66 -3.21 -11.72
C PRO A 55 14.59 -3.44 -10.51
N LEU A 56 14.57 -2.56 -9.51
CA LEU A 56 15.39 -2.69 -8.30
C LEU A 56 14.78 -3.64 -7.26
N ALA A 57 13.49 -3.98 -7.39
CA ALA A 57 12.81 -4.91 -6.50
C ALA A 57 13.07 -6.40 -6.83
N GLY A 58 13.93 -6.67 -7.82
CA GLY A 58 14.28 -8.02 -8.25
C GLY A 58 13.26 -8.64 -9.21
N ASP A 59 13.19 -9.97 -9.21
CA ASP A 59 12.30 -10.70 -10.11
C ASP A 59 10.85 -10.66 -9.62
N TRP A 60 10.02 -9.89 -10.33
CA TRP A 60 8.60 -9.81 -10.03
C TRP A 60 7.85 -11.09 -10.42
N PRO A 61 7.08 -11.70 -9.49
CA PRO A 61 6.09 -12.70 -9.85
C PRO A 61 4.95 -12.04 -10.63
N PHE A 62 5.08 -12.02 -11.96
CA PHE A 62 4.29 -11.15 -12.83
C PHE A 62 2.79 -11.29 -12.65
N VAL A 63 2.27 -12.52 -12.48
CA VAL A 63 0.84 -12.78 -12.29
C VAL A 63 0.32 -12.09 -11.01
N GLN A 64 1.06 -12.22 -9.91
CA GLN A 64 0.75 -11.60 -8.63
C GLN A 64 0.90 -10.08 -8.69
N ALA A 65 1.94 -9.59 -9.35
CA ALA A 65 2.17 -8.16 -9.55
C ALA A 65 1.02 -7.52 -10.37
N GLU A 66 0.57 -8.19 -11.42
CA GLU A 66 -0.56 -7.75 -12.24
C GLU A 66 -1.89 -7.79 -11.48
N GLN A 67 -2.11 -8.83 -10.66
CA GLN A 67 -3.27 -8.92 -9.78
C GLN A 67 -3.27 -7.79 -8.73
N LEU A 68 -2.11 -7.49 -8.15
CA LEU A 68 -1.95 -6.42 -7.17
C LEU A 68 -2.15 -5.03 -7.81
N ALA A 69 -1.62 -4.82 -9.03
CA ALA A 69 -1.83 -3.58 -9.78
C ALA A 69 -3.31 -3.32 -10.07
N ARG A 70 -4.06 -4.35 -10.49
CA ARG A 70 -5.52 -4.23 -10.70
C ARG A 70 -6.27 -3.92 -9.42
N LEU A 71 -5.92 -4.58 -8.31
CA LEU A 71 -6.51 -4.28 -7.01
C LEU A 71 -6.24 -2.84 -6.59
N ALA A 72 -4.99 -2.39 -6.72
CA ALA A 72 -4.57 -1.04 -6.38
C ALA A 72 -5.33 0.02 -7.20
N LEU A 73 -5.55 -0.20 -8.50
CA LEU A 73 -6.35 0.69 -9.33
C LEU A 73 -7.81 0.78 -8.87
N ARG A 74 -8.45 -0.35 -8.51
CA ARG A 74 -9.81 -0.32 -7.93
C ARG A 74 -9.86 0.45 -6.61
N CYS A 75 -8.83 0.33 -5.78
CA CYS A 75 -8.73 1.14 -4.56
C CYS A 75 -8.58 2.65 -4.86
N CYS A 76 -7.96 3.00 -5.99
CA CYS A 76 -7.75 4.38 -6.46
C CYS A 76 -8.94 4.95 -7.26
N GLU A 77 -10.10 4.30 -7.30
CA GLU A 77 -11.29 4.84 -7.95
C GLU A 77 -11.64 6.21 -7.38
N LEU A 78 -11.98 7.16 -8.26
CA LEU A 78 -12.29 8.52 -7.84
C LEU A 78 -13.55 8.54 -6.99
N ASN A 79 -14.58 7.79 -7.39
CA ASN A 79 -15.80 7.62 -6.63
C ASN A 79 -15.61 6.62 -5.47
N ARG A 80 -15.81 7.03 -4.21
CA ARG A 80 -15.66 6.14 -3.02
C ARG A 80 -16.52 4.89 -3.09
N GLU A 81 -17.71 4.98 -3.69
CA GLU A 81 -18.66 3.86 -3.74
C GLU A 81 -18.17 2.76 -4.70
N ASN A 82 -17.31 3.10 -5.65
CA ASN A 82 -16.70 2.14 -6.58
C ASN A 82 -15.45 1.46 -5.99
N ARG A 83 -14.90 1.98 -4.88
CA ARG A 83 -13.74 1.38 -4.23
C ARG A 83 -14.17 0.09 -3.54
N PRO A 84 -13.35 -0.97 -3.56
CA PRO A 84 -13.69 -2.24 -2.91
C PRO A 84 -13.78 -2.10 -1.39
N ASP A 85 -14.49 -2.99 -0.73
CA ASP A 85 -14.44 -3.11 0.74
C ASP A 85 -13.15 -3.81 1.20
N LEU A 86 -12.54 -3.28 2.26
CA LEU A 86 -11.22 -3.75 2.73
C LEU A 86 -11.28 -5.21 3.22
N ALA A 87 -12.28 -5.53 4.05
CA ALA A 87 -12.37 -6.84 4.70
C ALA A 87 -12.88 -7.92 3.76
N SER A 88 -13.87 -7.60 2.93
CA SER A 88 -14.56 -8.59 2.12
C SER A 88 -14.02 -8.74 0.69
N GLU A 89 -13.36 -7.72 0.13
CA GLU A 89 -12.88 -7.78 -1.27
C GLU A 89 -11.37 -7.65 -1.38
N VAL A 90 -10.77 -6.66 -0.72
CA VAL A 90 -9.31 -6.43 -0.76
C VAL A 90 -8.57 -7.59 -0.08
N TRP A 91 -9.00 -7.97 1.13
CA TRP A 91 -8.38 -9.06 1.88
C TRP A 91 -8.39 -10.39 1.12
N ARG A 92 -9.50 -10.71 0.43
CA ARG A 92 -9.62 -11.94 -0.37
C ARG A 92 -8.59 -12.05 -1.49
N VAL A 93 -8.09 -10.91 -1.97
CA VAL A 93 -7.00 -10.88 -2.95
C VAL A 93 -5.64 -10.96 -2.26
N LEU A 94 -5.44 -10.21 -1.18
CA LEU A 94 -4.13 -10.11 -0.52
C LEU A 94 -3.73 -11.37 0.27
N GLU A 95 -4.68 -12.07 0.89
CA GLU A 95 -4.40 -13.22 1.73
C GLU A 95 -3.75 -14.39 0.98
N PRO A 96 -4.26 -14.83 -0.19
CA PRO A 96 -3.58 -15.84 -1.00
C PRO A 96 -2.21 -15.38 -1.53
N LEU A 97 -2.08 -14.10 -1.87
CA LEU A 97 -0.81 -13.53 -2.35
C LEU A 97 0.25 -13.56 -1.26
N LYS A 98 -0.13 -13.28 -0.01
CA LYS A 98 0.75 -13.39 1.16
C LYS A 98 1.23 -14.83 1.38
N ALA A 99 0.34 -15.82 1.25
CA ALA A 99 0.69 -17.22 1.42
C ALA A 99 1.62 -17.75 0.31
N SER A 100 1.55 -17.15 -0.89
CA SER A 100 2.43 -17.44 -2.02
C SER A 100 3.87 -16.93 -1.82
N CYS A 101 4.08 -15.94 -0.95
CA CYS A 101 5.42 -15.50 -0.56
C CYS A 101 5.97 -16.51 0.46
N GLY A 102 7.05 -17.20 0.14
CA GLY A 102 7.60 -18.28 0.98
C GLY A 102 7.89 -17.82 2.41
N GLY A 103 6.99 -18.17 3.33
CA GLY A 103 7.07 -17.91 4.77
C GLY A 103 6.96 -16.43 5.15
N PRO A 104 6.75 -16.11 6.44
CA PRO A 104 6.99 -14.75 6.90
C PRO A 104 8.43 -14.44 6.53
N SER A 105 8.66 -13.38 5.76
CA SER A 105 9.97 -12.77 5.66
C SER A 105 10.43 -12.64 7.10
N SER A 106 11.40 -13.47 7.50
CA SER A 106 12.22 -13.14 8.63
C SER A 106 12.86 -11.84 8.19
N PHE A 107 12.24 -10.72 8.57
CA PHE A 107 13.01 -9.65 9.13
C PHE A 107 13.98 -10.38 10.05
N ARG A 108 15.24 -10.51 9.61
CA ARG A 108 16.31 -10.77 10.56
C ARG A 108 16.23 -9.56 11.47
N ALA A 109 15.44 -9.68 12.53
CA ALA A 109 15.70 -8.98 13.76
C ALA A 109 17.15 -9.32 14.05
N GLY A 110 18.05 -8.40 13.70
CA GLY A 110 19.39 -8.43 14.26
C GLY A 110 19.21 -8.56 15.76
N SER A 111 19.90 -9.55 16.33
CA SER A 111 20.16 -9.74 17.77
C SER A 111 19.37 -8.81 18.69
N GLU A 112 18.41 -9.36 19.43
CA GLU A 112 17.65 -8.68 20.47
C GLU A 112 18.59 -8.00 21.49
N GLU A 113 18.84 -6.72 21.28
CA GLU A 113 19.06 -5.75 22.36
C GLU A 113 17.74 -4.99 22.51
N PRO A 114 17.20 -4.79 23.73
CA PRO A 114 15.99 -4.01 23.90
C PRO A 114 16.28 -2.58 23.46
N CYS A 115 15.83 -2.21 22.25
CA CYS A 115 15.87 -0.85 21.73
C CYS A 115 14.96 0.03 22.59
N GLN A 116 15.48 0.50 23.72
CA GLN A 116 14.87 1.63 24.43
C GLN A 116 14.92 2.82 23.47
N PRO A 117 13.77 3.33 23.00
CA PRO A 117 13.77 4.48 22.12
C PRO A 117 14.40 5.65 22.87
N PRO A 118 15.33 6.41 22.24
CA PRO A 118 15.87 7.62 22.85
C PRO A 118 14.76 8.52 23.41
N LEU A 119 15.02 9.18 24.53
CA LEU A 119 14.00 9.94 25.29
C LEU A 119 13.21 10.96 24.45
N TYR A 120 13.79 11.49 23.38
CA TYR A 120 13.11 12.42 22.47
C TYR A 120 12.06 11.76 21.55
N PHE A 121 11.96 10.44 21.53
CA PHE A 121 10.88 9.68 20.88
C PHE A 121 9.79 9.24 21.88
N ILE A 122 9.97 9.49 23.18
CA ILE A 122 8.97 9.18 24.19
C ILE A 122 8.03 10.35 24.31
N CYS A 123 6.73 10.11 24.14
CA CYS A 123 5.73 11.16 24.25
C CYS A 123 5.70 11.71 25.69
N PRO A 124 5.80 13.04 25.88
CA PRO A 124 5.76 13.66 27.20
C PRO A 124 4.52 13.34 28.03
N ILE A 125 3.39 12.95 27.41
CA ILE A 125 2.16 12.54 28.10
C ILE A 125 2.40 11.33 29.02
N PHE A 126 3.29 10.42 28.63
CA PHE A 126 3.62 9.24 29.44
C PHE A 126 4.62 9.53 30.55
N LEU A 127 5.19 10.74 30.61
CA LEU A 127 6.15 11.17 31.63
C LEU A 127 5.52 11.92 32.82
N VAL A 128 4.18 12.07 32.84
CA VAL A 128 3.47 12.87 33.87
C VAL A 128 2.77 12.02 34.94
N ASN A 129 2.94 10.69 34.96
CA ASN A 129 2.26 9.81 35.92
C ASN A 129 3.10 9.41 37.15
N GLU A 130 4.19 10.11 37.44
CA GLU A 130 5.03 9.88 38.63
C GLU A 130 5.21 11.18 39.44
N ILE A 131 4.10 11.79 39.89
CA ILE A 131 4.07 12.77 40.99
C ILE A 131 2.89 12.44 41.91
#